data_AF-A0A089JD31-F1
#
_entry.id   AF-A0A089JD31-F1
#
_cell.length_a   1.000
_cell.length_b   1.000
_cell.length_c   1.000
_cell.angle_alpha   90.00
_cell.angle_beta   90.00
_cell.angle_gamma   90.00
#
_symmetry.space_group_name_H-M   'P 1'
#
loop_
_entity.id
_entity.type
_entity.pdbx_description
1 polymer ?
#
loop_
_entity_poly.entity_id
_entity_poly.type
_entity_poly.pdbx_seq_one_letter_code
_entity_poly.pdbx_strand_id
1 'polypeptide(L)'
;MRYAAILIVLLFVVVVYWLFNRRHKRAGSPKTATASNVISMDRHRKAKQSSTDQLCSSCKKRNGKLIFYAQDNGSVVGLCKDCKTKAQKKDMLPL
;
A
#
# COMPACT_ATOMS: atom_id res chain seq x y z
N MET A 1 49.94 24.27 -7.11
CA MET A 1 49.78 23.65 -5.76
C MET A 1 48.58 24.17 -4.97
N ARG A 2 48.36 25.50 -4.87
CA ARG A 2 47.21 26.06 -4.13
C ARG A 2 45.84 25.57 -4.63
N TYR A 3 45.61 25.56 -5.94
CA TYR A 3 44.35 25.09 -6.53
C TYR A 3 44.10 23.59 -6.32
N ALA A 4 45.16 22.76 -6.33
CA ALA A 4 45.04 21.34 -6.06
C ALA A 4 44.60 21.06 -4.62
N ALA A 5 45.14 21.81 -3.64
CA ALA A 5 44.72 21.71 -2.25
C ALA A 5 43.24 22.10 -2.04
N ILE A 6 42.79 23.18 -2.71
CA ILE A 6 41.39 23.63 -2.65
C ILE A 6 40.44 22.57 -3.22
N LEU A 7 40.80 21.96 -4.35
CA LEU A 7 39.98 20.90 -4.97
C LEU A 7 39.88 19.66 -4.06
N ILE A 8 40.96 19.28 -3.38
CA ILE A 8 40.94 18.14 -2.44
C ILE A 8 40.02 18.42 -1.25
N VAL A 9 40.08 19.63 -0.69
CA VAL A 9 39.21 20.02 0.45
C VAL A 9 37.74 20.04 0.03
N LEU A 10 37.42 20.58 -1.15
CA LEU A 10 36.05 20.57 -1.68
C LEU A 10 35.51 19.16 -1.89
N LEU A 11 36.32 18.27 -2.47
CA LEU A 11 35.91 16.86 -2.65
C LEU A 11 35.67 16.18 -1.30
N PHE A 12 36.51 16.44 -0.30
CA PHE A 12 36.31 15.92 1.05
C PHE A 12 34.98 16.38 1.68
N VAL A 13 34.66 17.66 1.57
CA VAL A 13 33.39 18.22 2.08
C VAL A 13 32.18 17.58 1.39
N VAL A 14 32.24 17.42 0.06
CA VAL A 14 31.15 16.78 -0.71
C VAL A 14 30.97 15.32 -0.30
N VAL A 15 32.06 14.57 -0.14
CA VAL A 15 32.01 13.16 0.29
C VAL A 15 31.44 13.03 1.70
N VAL A 16 31.89 13.87 2.64
CA VAL A 16 31.38 13.88 4.02
C VAL A 16 29.89 14.24 4.04
N TYR A 17 29.48 15.29 3.33
CA TYR A 17 28.08 15.68 3.22
C TYR A 17 27.22 14.55 2.65
N TRP A 18 27.69 13.88 1.60
CA TRP A 18 26.97 12.77 0.99
C TRP A 18 26.86 11.55 1.91
N LEU A 19 27.90 11.24 2.69
CA LEU A 19 27.88 10.19 3.71
C LEU A 19 26.89 10.50 4.84
N PHE A 20 26.84 11.75 5.31
CA PHE A 20 25.86 12.20 6.31
C PHE A 20 24.42 12.11 5.80
N ASN A 21 24.16 12.60 4.59
CA ASN A 21 22.84 12.51 3.97
C ASN A 21 22.43 11.07 3.67
N ARG A 22 23.37 10.20 3.30
CA ARG A 22 23.11 8.75 3.14
C ARG A 22 22.75 8.08 4.46
N ARG A 23 23.35 8.48 5.59
CA ARG A 23 22.96 7.97 6.91
C ARG A 23 21.56 8.41 7.31
N HIS A 24 21.20 9.67 7.08
CA HIS A 24 19.84 10.17 7.36
C HIS A 24 18.76 9.55 6.47
N LYS A 25 19.04 9.33 5.17
CA LYS A 25 18.09 8.67 4.25
C LYS A 25 17.92 7.16 4.50
N ARG A 26 18.77 6.54 5.31
CA ARG A 26 18.63 5.13 5.73
C ARG A 26 17.75 4.93 6.97
N ALA A 27 17.18 5.99 7.54
CA ALA A 27 16.15 5.91 8.58
C ALA A 27 14.72 5.65 8.01
N GLY A 28 14.61 5.34 6.72
CA GLY A 28 13.34 5.03 6.04
C GLY A 28 13.16 3.56 5.67
N SER A 29 13.91 2.63 6.27
CA SER A 29 13.66 1.19 6.10
C SER A 29 12.99 0.66 7.37
N PRO A 30 11.79 0.04 7.28
CA PRO A 30 11.07 -0.48 8.43
C PRO A 30 11.83 -1.69 8.94
N LYS A 31 12.72 -1.45 9.90
CA LYS A 31 13.43 -2.51 10.59
C LYS A 31 12.42 -3.36 11.34
N THR A 32 12.58 -4.67 11.13
CA THR A 32 12.28 -5.73 12.09
C THR A 32 10.80 -5.91 12.43
N ALA A 33 10.20 -6.90 11.77
CA ALA A 33 9.16 -7.73 12.35
C ALA A 33 9.70 -8.35 13.65
N THR A 34 9.53 -7.65 14.76
CA THR A 34 9.43 -8.30 16.06
C THR A 34 8.21 -9.23 15.99
N ALA A 35 8.40 -10.50 16.37
CA ALA A 35 7.33 -11.48 16.52
C ALA A 35 6.45 -11.16 17.75
N SER A 36 6.04 -9.90 17.89
CA SER A 36 5.01 -9.50 18.84
C SER A 36 3.69 -10.03 18.32
N ASN A 37 2.92 -10.70 19.17
CA ASN A 37 1.55 -11.13 18.93
C ASN A 37 0.57 -9.92 18.90
N VAL A 38 1.04 -8.81 18.34
CA VAL A 38 0.36 -7.54 18.20
C VAL A 38 0.47 -7.19 16.73
N ILE A 39 -0.62 -7.45 16.04
CA ILE A 39 -0.78 -7.14 14.63
C ILE A 39 -0.99 -5.62 14.54
N SER A 40 0.02 -4.89 14.08
CA SER A 40 -0.08 -3.44 13.91
C SER A 40 -1.10 -3.08 12.82
N MET A 41 -2.12 -2.30 13.19
CA MET A 41 -3.16 -1.83 12.28
C MET A 41 -2.61 -0.95 11.15
N ASP A 42 -1.48 -0.28 11.37
CA ASP A 42 -0.81 0.54 10.35
C ASP A 42 -0.32 -0.27 9.16
N ARG A 43 0.12 -1.52 9.37
CA ARG A 43 0.50 -2.43 8.28
C ARG A 43 -0.72 -2.83 7.47
N HIS A 44 -1.84 -3.11 8.12
CA HIS A 44 -3.10 -3.41 7.42
C HIS A 44 -3.64 -2.21 6.65
N ARG A 45 -3.49 -0.99 7.19
CA ARG A 45 -3.88 0.24 6.48
C ARG A 45 -3.05 0.44 5.22
N LYS A 46 -1.73 0.27 5.29
CA LYS A 46 -0.84 0.39 4.11
C LYS A 46 -1.09 -0.74 3.08
N ALA A 47 -1.32 -1.96 3.54
CA ALA A 47 -1.66 -3.09 2.66
C ALA A 47 -3.04 -2.92 1.98
N LYS A 48 -4.02 -2.32 2.65
CA LYS A 48 -5.31 -1.92 2.02
C LYS A 48 -5.13 -0.78 1.02
N GLN A 49 -4.23 0.17 1.29
CA GLN A 49 -3.95 1.26 0.36
C GLN A 49 -3.33 0.75 -0.95
N SER A 50 -2.55 -0.34 -0.89
CA SER A 50 -1.93 -0.99 -2.05
C SER A 50 -2.70 -2.22 -2.56
N SER A 51 -3.89 -2.51 -2.01
CA SER A 51 -4.63 -3.69 -2.44
C SER A 51 -5.16 -3.43 -3.84
N THR A 52 -4.42 -3.96 -4.80
CA THR A 52 -4.88 -4.34 -6.14
C THR A 52 -6.39 -4.53 -6.15
N ASP A 53 -7.08 -3.80 -7.01
CA ASP A 53 -8.54 -3.82 -7.19
C ASP A 53 -9.16 -5.18 -6.86
N GLN A 54 -10.04 -5.19 -5.86
CA GLN A 54 -10.73 -6.40 -5.43
C GLN A 54 -11.52 -7.00 -6.60
N LEU A 55 -11.50 -8.33 -6.71
CA LEU A 55 -12.24 -9.04 -7.74
C LEU A 55 -13.73 -9.08 -7.38
N CYS A 56 -14.59 -8.86 -8.38
CA CYS A 56 -16.02 -9.07 -8.23
C CYS A 56 -16.33 -10.55 -7.95
N SER A 57 -17.14 -10.85 -6.93
CA SER A 57 -17.50 -12.23 -6.57
C SER A 57 -18.27 -12.96 -7.68
N SER A 58 -19.00 -12.23 -8.55
CA SER A 58 -19.79 -12.82 -9.65
C SER A 58 -19.01 -13.03 -10.95
N CYS A 59 -18.20 -12.06 -11.37
CA CYS A 59 -17.54 -12.10 -12.68
C CYS A 59 -16.02 -12.25 -12.59
N LYS A 60 -15.45 -12.21 -11.38
CA LYS A 60 -14.01 -12.31 -11.09
C LYS A 60 -13.14 -11.25 -11.79
N LYS A 61 -13.76 -10.22 -12.38
CA LYS A 61 -13.06 -9.08 -12.97
C LYS A 61 -12.64 -8.09 -11.89
N ARG A 62 -11.47 -7.47 -12.09
CA ARG A 62 -10.96 -6.37 -11.27
C ARG A 62 -11.57 -5.07 -11.79
N ASN A 63 -12.57 -4.53 -11.07
CA ASN A 63 -13.32 -3.34 -11.50
C ASN A 63 -13.17 -2.16 -10.54
N GLY A 64 -12.12 -2.14 -9.71
CA GLY A 64 -11.84 -1.08 -8.74
C GLY A 64 -12.89 -0.97 -7.64
N LYS A 65 -14.01 -0.31 -7.95
CA LYS A 65 -15.11 -0.05 -7.02
C LYS A 65 -16.13 -1.20 -7.06
N LEU A 66 -16.17 -1.98 -5.99
CA LEU A 66 -17.24 -2.95 -5.72
C LEU A 66 -18.33 -2.32 -4.85
N ILE A 67 -19.57 -2.75 -5.08
CA ILE A 67 -20.72 -2.46 -4.22
C ILE A 67 -20.98 -3.72 -3.41
N PHE A 68 -21.10 -3.60 -2.10
CA PHE A 68 -21.35 -4.73 -1.22
C PHE A 68 -22.84 -4.98 -1.10
N TYR A 69 -23.22 -6.25 -1.14
CA TYR A 69 -24.59 -6.69 -0.95
C TYR A 69 -24.65 -7.76 0.13
N ALA A 70 -25.66 -7.69 0.99
CA ALA A 70 -26.01 -8.74 1.93
C ALA A 70 -26.89 -9.78 1.22
N GLN A 71 -26.50 -11.05 1.35
CA GLN A 71 -27.26 -12.19 0.85
C GLN A 71 -28.05 -12.82 2.01
N ASP A 72 -29.16 -13.51 1.70
CA ASP A 72 -30.08 -14.08 2.71
C ASP A 72 -29.42 -15.12 3.64
N ASN A 73 -28.31 -15.72 3.20
CA ASN A 73 -27.50 -16.63 4.01
C ASN A 73 -26.57 -15.92 5.02
N GLY A 74 -26.69 -14.59 5.15
CA GLY A 74 -25.85 -13.77 6.03
C GLY A 74 -24.45 -13.49 5.49
N SER A 75 -24.15 -13.89 4.25
CA SER A 75 -22.86 -13.58 3.60
C SER A 75 -22.88 -12.23 2.90
N VAL A 76 -21.72 -11.58 2.81
CA VAL A 76 -21.55 -10.29 2.11
C VAL A 76 -20.73 -10.51 0.84
N VAL A 77 -21.29 -10.10 -0.30
CA VAL A 77 -20.65 -10.24 -1.61
C VAL A 77 -20.34 -8.88 -2.24
N GLY A 78 -19.15 -8.73 -2.81
CA GLY A 78 -18.74 -7.54 -3.54
C GLY A 78 -19.02 -7.70 -5.03
N LEU A 79 -19.91 -6.88 -5.58
CA LEU A 79 -20.27 -6.91 -7.01
C LEU A 79 -19.82 -5.65 -7.73
N CYS A 80 -19.36 -5.81 -8.97
CA CYS A 80 -19.11 -4.68 -9.86
C CYS A 80 -20.43 -4.10 -10.39
N LYS A 81 -20.36 -2.88 -10.95
CA LYS A 81 -21.51 -2.17 -11.52
C LYS A 81 -22.30 -3.02 -12.53
N ASP A 82 -21.60 -3.79 -13.37
CA ASP A 82 -22.22 -4.64 -14.40
C ASP A 82 -22.96 -5.85 -13.80
N CYS A 83 -22.52 -6.33 -12.63
CA CYS A 83 -23.13 -7.46 -11.94
C CYS A 83 -24.26 -7.05 -10.99
N LYS A 84 -24.60 -5.75 -10.89
CA LYS A 84 -25.71 -5.25 -10.06
C LYS A 84 -27.05 -5.92 -10.38
N THR A 85 -27.29 -6.22 -11.66
CA THR A 85 -28.51 -6.91 -12.10
C THR A 85 -28.66 -8.31 -11.48
N LYS A 86 -27.55 -8.99 -11.15
CA LYS A 86 -27.58 -10.29 -10.47
C LYS A 86 -27.95 -10.18 -9.00
N ALA A 87 -27.59 -9.07 -8.34
CA ALA A 87 -28.03 -8.78 -6.97
C ALA A 87 -29.52 -8.48 -6.93
N GLN A 88 -30.02 -7.65 -7.85
CA GLN A 88 -31.44 -7.32 -7.93
C GLN A 88 -32.31 -8.55 -8.21
N LYS A 89 -31.87 -9.47 -9.07
CA LYS A 89 -32.58 -10.74 -9.33
C LYS A 89 -32.64 -11.67 -8.12
N LYS A 90 -31.77 -11.46 -7.12
CA LYS A 90 -31.65 -12.28 -5.92
C LYS A 90 -32.08 -11.50 -4.68
N ASP A 91 -32.79 -10.38 -4.86
CA ASP A 91 -33.27 -9.48 -3.80
C ASP A 91 -32.22 -9.11 -2.74
N MET A 92 -30.95 -9.03 -3.15
CA MET A 92 -29.88 -8.71 -2.21
C MET A 92 -29.92 -7.24 -1.79
N LEU A 93 -29.75 -6.99 -0.49
CA LEU A 93 -29.73 -5.63 0.05
C LEU A 93 -28.35 -4.96 -0.14
N PRO A 94 -28.28 -3.75 -0.72
CA PRO A 94 -27.03 -3.01 -0.79
C PRO A 94 -26.62 -2.46 0.58
N LEU A 95 -25.32 -2.51 0.86
CA LEU A 95 -24.66 -1.98 2.08
C LEU A 95 -23.78 -0.77 1.75
#